data_AF-A0A833TCW4-F1
#
_entry.id   AF-A0A833TCW4-F1
#
_cell.length_a   1.000
_cell.length_b   1.000
_cell.length_c   1.000
_cell.angle_alpha   90.00
_cell.angle_beta   90.00
_cell.angle_gamma   90.00
#
_symmetry.space_group_name_H-M   'P 1'
#
loop_
_entity.id
_entity.type
_entity.pdbx_description
1 polymer ?
#
loop_
_entity_poly.entity_id
_entity_poly.type
_entity_poly.pdbx_seq_one_letter_code
_entity_poly.pdbx_strand_id
1 'polypeptide(L)'
;MAVLSPPTTRLGLLRNSNDNDNDEERMVSLDKFKNIFRSGNNENNQLTVWLKDKQSADKVFGLLKLDDGAENVLTHSKFKAWESYISMFNNKYPNDEMHMIDMLTKRYGDDVVSRMIEAVKTKPGMEKLAGKLQTDLFRGWFRQSKSPDDVLKILKLDDPANIDKGNLDAWLQRAYGNEIGLAKKLATVQKPNGAQPNDVEVALFSKWLKKKMNRKAVVTKVFKLQEGEKLKDKNLAVFLLRFSSYYTNAPKPHKRP
;
A
#
# COMPACT_ATOMS: atom_id res chain seq x y z
N MET A 1 12.60 -3.13 66.92
CA MET A 1 11.42 -2.92 66.05
C MET A 1 11.22 -4.21 65.25
N ALA A 2 10.52 -5.20 65.84
CA ALA A 2 9.15 -5.66 65.49
C ALA A 2 9.05 -6.13 64.01
N VAL A 3 9.12 -7.42 63.64
CA VAL A 3 8.22 -8.59 63.87
C VAL A 3 6.78 -8.32 63.46
N LEU A 4 6.25 -9.11 62.49
CA LEU A 4 4.96 -9.82 62.52
C LEU A 4 4.60 -10.45 61.15
N SER A 5 4.17 -11.73 61.19
CA SER A 5 3.56 -12.48 60.07
C SER A 5 2.00 -12.40 60.13
N PRO A 6 1.20 -13.21 59.39
CA PRO A 6 0.09 -12.82 58.49
C PRO A 6 -1.34 -13.00 59.10
N PRO A 7 -2.44 -12.86 58.31
CA PRO A 7 -3.43 -13.94 58.37
C PRO A 7 -4.10 -14.38 57.04
N THR A 8 -4.40 -15.67 57.08
CA THR A 8 -5.09 -16.64 56.21
C THR A 8 -6.61 -16.43 56.12
N THR A 9 -7.28 -16.88 55.03
CA THR A 9 -8.33 -17.96 55.04
C THR A 9 -9.40 -17.91 53.93
N ARG A 10 -9.40 -19.01 53.15
CA ARG A 10 -10.46 -19.80 52.44
C ARG A 10 -11.86 -19.24 52.13
N LEU A 11 -12.33 -19.58 50.92
CA LEU A 11 -13.54 -20.41 50.64
C LEU A 11 -13.38 -21.01 49.21
N GLY A 12 -13.25 -22.33 49.01
CA GLY A 12 -14.38 -23.27 48.78
C GLY A 12 -14.99 -23.03 47.39
N LEU A 13 -14.73 -23.85 46.36
CA LEU A 13 -15.50 -25.07 46.08
C LEU A 13 -14.80 -25.92 45.00
N LEU A 14 -14.83 -27.24 45.21
CA LEU A 14 -14.60 -28.25 44.17
C LEU A 14 -15.69 -28.14 43.09
N ARG A 15 -15.29 -28.14 41.82
CA ARG A 15 -16.10 -28.74 40.76
C ARG A 15 -15.19 -29.40 39.73
N ASN A 16 -15.13 -30.72 39.81
CA ASN A 16 -14.80 -31.59 38.69
C ASN A 16 -15.89 -31.38 37.62
N SER A 17 -15.51 -31.00 36.40
CA SER A 17 -16.34 -31.14 35.21
C SER A 17 -15.40 -31.15 34.01
N ASN A 18 -15.45 -32.25 33.27
CA ASN A 18 -14.94 -32.33 31.91
C ASN A 18 -15.39 -31.10 31.12
N ASP A 19 -14.45 -30.23 30.77
CA ASP A 19 -14.66 -29.29 29.68
C ASP A 19 -14.05 -29.92 28.44
N ASN A 20 -14.91 -30.65 27.75
CA ASN A 20 -14.72 -31.09 26.38
C ASN A 20 -14.20 -29.92 25.54
N ASP A 21 -13.16 -30.22 24.77
CA ASP A 21 -12.66 -29.44 23.65
C ASP A 21 -13.83 -28.92 22.81
N ASN A 22 -14.14 -27.64 22.95
CA ASN A 22 -15.00 -26.88 22.05
C ASN A 22 -14.13 -25.83 21.35
N ASP A 23 -13.13 -26.31 20.62
CA ASP A 23 -12.34 -25.54 19.66
C ASP A 23 -13.13 -25.21 18.37
N GLU A 24 -14.40 -25.63 18.28
CA GLU A 24 -15.26 -25.41 17.11
C GLU A 24 -15.78 -23.97 16.97
N GLU A 25 -15.71 -23.14 18.02
CA GLU A 25 -16.27 -21.77 17.98
C GLU A 25 -15.33 -20.70 17.39
N ARG A 26 -14.10 -21.04 16.99
CA ARG A 26 -13.20 -20.11 16.29
C ARG A 26 -13.18 -20.28 14.77
N MET A 27 -13.87 -21.28 14.23
CA MET A 27 -13.98 -21.45 12.78
C MET A 27 -14.99 -20.46 12.20
N VAL A 28 -14.51 -19.50 11.41
CA VAL A 28 -15.37 -18.81 10.44
C VAL A 28 -15.99 -19.90 9.55
N SER A 29 -17.29 -20.12 9.72
CA SER A 29 -17.99 -21.23 9.07
C SER A 29 -17.69 -21.25 7.56
N LEU A 30 -17.24 -22.42 7.09
CA LEU A 30 -17.02 -22.73 5.67
C LEU A 30 -18.27 -22.41 4.83
N ASP A 31 -19.46 -22.36 5.44
CA ASP A 31 -20.72 -21.97 4.81
C ASP A 31 -20.70 -20.54 4.25
N LYS A 32 -19.98 -19.62 4.89
CA LYS A 32 -19.80 -18.25 4.39
C LYS A 32 -19.04 -18.21 3.05
N PHE A 33 -18.18 -19.20 2.82
CA PHE A 33 -17.38 -19.32 1.61
C PHE A 33 -18.01 -20.23 0.55
N LYS A 34 -18.96 -21.11 0.92
CA LYS A 34 -19.74 -21.95 -0.03
C LYS A 34 -20.47 -21.13 -1.11
N ASN A 35 -20.92 -19.92 -0.77
CA ASN A 35 -21.66 -19.04 -1.69
C ASN A 35 -20.79 -18.45 -2.82
N ILE A 36 -19.46 -18.47 -2.71
CA ILE A 36 -18.54 -17.94 -3.73
C ILE A 36 -18.39 -18.91 -4.91
N PHE A 37 -18.67 -20.20 -4.69
CA PHE A 37 -18.42 -21.29 -5.65
C PHE A 37 -19.72 -22.03 -6.03
N ARG A 38 -20.81 -21.28 -6.26
CA ARG A 38 -22.07 -21.83 -6.80
C ARG A 38 -21.91 -22.30 -8.25
N SER A 39 -20.99 -23.23 -8.51
CA SER A 39 -20.96 -24.10 -9.67
C SER A 39 -19.92 -25.21 -9.43
N GLY A 40 -20.40 -26.44 -9.23
CA GLY A 40 -19.57 -27.65 -9.21
C GLY A 40 -18.96 -28.03 -7.85
N ASN A 41 -19.57 -29.01 -7.18
CA ASN A 41 -18.92 -29.78 -6.13
C ASN A 41 -17.59 -30.34 -6.68
N ASN A 42 -16.44 -29.81 -6.22
CA ASN A 42 -15.11 -30.46 -6.10
C ASN A 42 -13.99 -29.48 -5.67
N GLU A 43 -14.14 -28.15 -5.83
CA GLU A 43 -13.07 -27.17 -5.48
C GLU A 43 -12.94 -26.89 -3.97
N ASN A 44 -14.03 -26.99 -3.21
CA ASN A 44 -14.03 -26.79 -1.74
C ASN A 44 -13.23 -27.86 -0.98
N ASN A 45 -13.12 -29.06 -1.55
CA ASN A 45 -12.31 -30.15 -0.96
C ASN A 45 -10.82 -29.88 -1.15
N GLN A 46 -10.42 -29.17 -2.21
CA GLN A 46 -9.01 -29.00 -2.52
C GLN A 46 -8.35 -27.91 -1.66
N LEU A 47 -9.00 -26.76 -1.44
CA LEU A 47 -8.48 -25.71 -0.56
C LEU A 47 -8.37 -26.20 0.88
N THR A 48 -9.31 -27.03 1.34
CA THR A 48 -9.28 -27.63 2.68
C THR A 48 -8.21 -28.69 2.81
N VAL A 49 -7.95 -29.50 1.78
CA VAL A 49 -6.79 -30.40 1.72
C VAL A 49 -5.48 -29.61 1.81
N TRP A 50 -5.30 -28.59 0.98
CA TRP A 50 -4.10 -27.74 1.04
C TRP A 50 -3.92 -27.05 2.40
N LEU A 51 -5.03 -26.64 3.03
CA LEU A 51 -5.00 -26.05 4.36
C LEU A 51 -4.58 -27.06 5.43
N LYS A 52 -5.06 -28.31 5.37
CA LYS A 52 -4.64 -29.39 6.27
C LYS A 52 -3.15 -29.69 6.13
N ASP A 53 -2.67 -29.70 4.88
CA ASP A 53 -1.26 -29.89 4.56
C ASP A 53 -0.40 -28.65 4.83
N LYS A 54 -1.01 -27.54 5.30
CA LYS A 54 -0.37 -26.23 5.51
C LYS A 54 0.43 -25.75 4.31
N GLN A 55 -0.09 -25.92 3.09
CA GLN A 55 0.61 -25.50 1.88
C GLN A 55 0.90 -23.98 1.91
N SER A 56 2.05 -23.57 1.39
CA SER A 56 2.36 -22.15 1.27
C SER A 56 1.41 -21.47 0.27
N ALA A 57 1.15 -20.17 0.47
CA ALA A 57 0.42 -19.37 -0.51
C ALA A 57 1.06 -19.44 -1.90
N ASP A 58 2.40 -19.52 -1.98
CA ASP A 58 3.12 -19.65 -3.24
C ASP A 58 2.82 -20.96 -3.99
N LYS A 59 2.82 -22.08 -3.26
CA LYS A 59 2.52 -23.37 -3.84
C LYS A 59 1.07 -23.44 -4.31
N VAL A 60 0.14 -22.92 -3.53
CA VAL A 60 -1.27 -22.83 -3.94
C VAL A 60 -1.45 -21.91 -5.16
N PHE A 61 -0.69 -20.82 -5.24
CA PHE A 61 -0.69 -19.93 -6.41
C PHE A 61 -0.31 -20.69 -7.69
N GLY A 62 0.76 -21.49 -7.64
CA GLY A 62 1.16 -22.34 -8.77
C GLY A 62 0.18 -23.47 -9.09
N LEU A 63 -0.41 -24.12 -8.07
CA LEU A 63 -1.43 -25.16 -8.28
C LEU A 63 -2.70 -24.61 -8.94
N LEU A 64 -3.04 -23.36 -8.65
CA LEU A 64 -4.12 -22.64 -9.32
C LEU A 64 -3.74 -22.14 -10.72
N LYS A 65 -2.49 -22.33 -11.15
CA LYS A 65 -1.94 -21.86 -12.43
C LYS A 65 -2.13 -20.36 -12.61
N LEU A 66 -1.78 -19.59 -11.57
CA LEU A 66 -1.84 -18.12 -11.60
C LEU A 66 -0.52 -17.50 -12.12
N ASP A 67 0.38 -18.31 -12.63
CA ASP A 67 1.72 -17.95 -13.09
C ASP A 67 1.80 -17.45 -14.54
N ASP A 68 0.66 -17.15 -15.17
CA ASP A 68 0.53 -16.64 -16.55
C ASP A 68 0.98 -15.16 -16.74
N GLY A 69 1.86 -14.66 -15.87
CA GLY A 69 2.44 -13.32 -15.95
C GLY A 69 1.65 -12.21 -15.24
N ALA A 70 2.35 -11.13 -14.91
CA ALA A 70 1.87 -10.06 -14.03
C ALA A 70 0.60 -9.35 -14.53
N GLU A 71 0.38 -9.26 -15.84
CA GLU A 71 -0.67 -8.41 -16.43
C GLU A 71 -2.10 -8.87 -16.08
N ASN A 72 -2.31 -10.18 -15.92
CA ASN A 72 -3.65 -10.75 -15.81
C ASN A 72 -3.94 -11.44 -14.47
N VAL A 73 -2.94 -11.59 -13.59
CA VAL A 73 -3.06 -12.30 -12.30
C VAL A 73 -4.24 -11.80 -11.47
N LEU A 74 -4.37 -10.49 -11.28
CA LEU A 74 -5.42 -9.90 -10.43
C LEU A 74 -6.83 -10.04 -11.03
N THR A 75 -6.92 -10.24 -12.35
CA THR A 75 -8.19 -10.46 -13.06
C THR A 75 -8.45 -11.92 -13.41
N HIS A 76 -7.52 -12.82 -13.07
CA HIS A 76 -7.64 -14.23 -13.37
C HIS A 76 -8.81 -14.83 -12.58
N SER A 77 -9.61 -15.68 -13.22
CA SER A 77 -10.83 -16.25 -12.62
C SER A 77 -10.57 -17.00 -11.30
N LYS A 78 -9.39 -17.62 -11.18
CA LYS A 78 -8.94 -18.36 -9.99
C LYS A 78 -8.28 -17.50 -8.91
N PHE A 79 -8.07 -16.20 -9.14
CA PHE A 79 -7.44 -15.32 -8.15
C PHE A 79 -8.24 -15.27 -6.84
N LYS A 80 -9.58 -15.26 -6.93
CA LYS A 80 -10.48 -15.28 -5.77
C LYS A 80 -10.38 -16.56 -4.94
N ALA A 81 -10.08 -17.70 -5.57
CA ALA A 81 -9.83 -18.95 -4.86
C ALA A 81 -8.54 -18.86 -4.04
N TRP A 82 -7.49 -18.25 -4.59
CA TRP A 82 -6.25 -17.99 -3.88
C TRP A 82 -6.43 -17.00 -2.71
N GLU A 83 -7.18 -15.90 -2.92
CA GLU A 83 -7.53 -14.98 -1.84
C GLU A 83 -8.28 -15.70 -0.70
N SER A 84 -9.24 -16.56 -1.05
CA SER A 84 -9.99 -17.34 -0.07
C SER A 84 -9.09 -18.29 0.71
N TYR A 85 -8.14 -18.95 0.03
CA TYR A 85 -7.16 -19.82 0.69
C TYR A 85 -6.35 -19.07 1.75
N ILE A 86 -5.78 -17.91 1.41
CA ILE A 86 -5.01 -17.09 2.36
C ILE A 86 -5.89 -16.68 3.55
N SER A 87 -7.14 -16.28 3.30
CA SER A 87 -8.07 -15.92 4.36
C SER A 87 -8.37 -17.10 5.30
N MET A 88 -8.54 -18.31 4.77
CA MET A 88 -8.75 -19.52 5.55
C MET A 88 -7.49 -19.89 6.36
N PHE A 89 -6.31 -19.76 5.74
CA PHE A 89 -5.03 -20.03 6.39
C PHE A 89 -4.82 -19.10 7.59
N ASN A 90 -4.94 -17.80 7.41
CA ASN A 90 -4.69 -16.83 8.48
C ASN A 90 -5.71 -16.92 9.62
N ASN A 91 -6.94 -17.32 9.31
CA ASN A 91 -7.94 -17.56 10.34
C ASN A 91 -7.59 -18.79 11.20
N LYS A 92 -7.11 -19.87 10.57
CA LYS A 92 -6.75 -21.11 11.26
C LYS A 92 -5.39 -21.04 11.95
N TYR A 93 -4.45 -20.29 11.39
CA TYR A 93 -3.07 -20.16 11.85
C TYR A 93 -2.71 -18.67 12.06
N PRO A 94 -3.29 -18.01 13.08
CA PRO A 94 -3.11 -16.56 13.30
C PRO A 94 -1.68 -16.17 13.69
N ASN A 95 -0.85 -17.11 14.13
CA ASN A 95 0.56 -16.86 14.43
C ASN A 95 1.48 -17.01 13.21
N ASP A 96 0.95 -17.58 12.10
CA ASP A 96 1.70 -17.88 10.87
C ASP A 96 1.09 -17.11 9.67
N GLU A 97 0.64 -15.86 9.90
CA GLU A 97 -0.11 -15.12 8.89
C GLU A 97 0.62 -15.02 7.54
N MET A 98 -0.11 -15.31 6.47
CA MET A 98 0.30 -15.09 5.09
C MET A 98 -0.24 -13.75 4.60
N HIS A 99 0.64 -12.93 4.04
CA HIS A 99 0.25 -11.68 3.40
C HIS A 99 0.34 -11.82 1.88
N MET A 100 -0.82 -11.69 1.23
CA MET A 100 -0.93 -11.72 -0.23
C MET A 100 0.04 -10.75 -0.90
N ILE A 101 0.14 -9.53 -0.37
CA ILE A 101 0.96 -8.50 -0.99
C ILE A 101 2.45 -8.82 -0.92
N ASP A 102 2.93 -9.39 0.19
CA ASP A 102 4.33 -9.75 0.36
C ASP A 102 4.73 -10.85 -0.62
N MET A 103 3.81 -11.77 -0.91
CA MET A 103 3.99 -12.78 -1.96
C MET A 103 4.04 -12.19 -3.37
N LEU A 104 3.12 -11.28 -3.70
CA LEU A 104 3.08 -10.64 -5.01
C LEU A 104 4.34 -9.79 -5.25
N THR A 105 4.80 -9.02 -4.26
CA THR A 105 5.99 -8.17 -4.39
C THR A 105 7.27 -8.98 -4.43
N LYS A 106 7.35 -10.11 -3.69
CA LYS A 106 8.46 -11.06 -3.82
C LYS A 106 8.56 -11.68 -5.22
N ARG A 107 7.43 -11.94 -5.87
CA ARG A 107 7.37 -12.58 -7.20
C ARG A 107 7.59 -11.59 -8.34
N TYR A 108 6.94 -10.45 -8.31
CA TYR A 108 6.91 -9.51 -9.44
C TYR A 108 7.71 -8.23 -9.21
N GLY A 109 8.10 -7.94 -7.97
CA GLY A 109 8.68 -6.66 -7.59
C GLY A 109 7.62 -5.61 -7.24
N ASP A 110 7.94 -4.74 -6.29
CA ASP A 110 7.05 -3.69 -5.79
C ASP A 110 6.57 -2.74 -6.91
N ASP A 111 7.42 -2.38 -7.89
CA ASP A 111 7.06 -1.48 -8.98
C ASP A 111 6.05 -2.10 -9.94
N VAL A 112 6.23 -3.38 -10.27
CA VAL A 112 5.30 -4.14 -11.12
C VAL A 112 3.97 -4.31 -10.41
N VAL A 113 3.98 -4.73 -9.15
CA VAL A 113 2.76 -4.91 -8.35
C VAL A 113 1.97 -3.61 -8.22
N SER A 114 2.65 -2.48 -7.98
CA SER A 114 1.98 -1.17 -7.94
C SER A 114 1.27 -0.86 -9.26
N ARG A 115 1.92 -1.12 -10.41
CA ARG A 115 1.32 -0.92 -11.74
C ARG A 115 0.15 -1.87 -11.99
N MET A 116 0.25 -3.13 -11.57
CA MET A 116 -0.85 -4.10 -11.67
C MET A 116 -2.09 -3.60 -10.92
N ILE A 117 -1.91 -3.09 -9.70
CA ILE A 117 -2.99 -2.56 -8.86
C ILE A 117 -3.64 -1.34 -9.50
N GLU A 118 -2.85 -0.38 -10.00
CA GLU A 118 -3.41 0.80 -10.69
C GLU A 118 -4.13 0.41 -11.99
N ALA A 119 -3.63 -0.58 -12.74
CA ALA A 119 -4.28 -1.04 -13.98
C ALA A 119 -5.65 -1.69 -13.74
N VAL A 120 -5.87 -2.34 -12.60
CA VAL A 120 -7.18 -2.93 -12.27
C VAL A 120 -8.10 -1.95 -11.55
N LYS A 121 -7.59 -0.86 -10.99
CA LYS A 121 -8.39 0.14 -10.26
C LYS A 121 -9.45 0.82 -11.13
N THR A 122 -9.22 0.93 -12.44
CA THR A 122 -10.18 1.52 -13.39
C THR A 122 -11.12 0.48 -14.02
N LYS A 123 -10.96 -0.81 -13.70
CA LYS A 123 -11.84 -1.87 -14.21
C LYS A 123 -13.10 -1.95 -13.34
N PRO A 124 -14.31 -2.03 -13.95
CA PRO A 124 -15.55 -2.14 -13.20
C PRO A 124 -15.54 -3.32 -12.21
N GLY A 125 -15.87 -3.05 -10.95
CA GLY A 125 -15.98 -4.07 -9.90
C GLY A 125 -14.65 -4.47 -9.23
N MET A 126 -13.53 -3.89 -9.65
CA MET A 126 -12.19 -4.16 -9.11
C MET A 126 -11.69 -3.09 -8.13
N GLU A 127 -12.42 -1.98 -7.99
CA GLU A 127 -12.00 -0.80 -7.23
C GLU A 127 -11.72 -1.15 -5.76
N LYS A 128 -12.57 -1.99 -5.15
CA LYS A 128 -12.41 -2.44 -3.77
C LYS A 128 -11.17 -3.32 -3.57
N LEU A 129 -10.93 -4.25 -4.50
CA LEU A 129 -9.75 -5.12 -4.46
C LEU A 129 -8.48 -4.29 -4.63
N ALA A 130 -8.46 -3.39 -5.63
CA ALA A 130 -7.35 -2.49 -5.90
C ALA A 130 -7.03 -1.62 -4.67
N GLY A 131 -8.03 -1.02 -4.03
CA GLY A 131 -7.85 -0.21 -2.83
C GLY A 131 -7.32 -1.00 -1.62
N LYS A 132 -7.76 -2.25 -1.45
CA LYS A 132 -7.24 -3.17 -0.43
C LYS A 132 -5.77 -3.50 -0.68
N LEU A 133 -5.43 -3.96 -1.89
CA LEU A 133 -4.06 -4.33 -2.25
C LEU A 133 -3.11 -3.13 -2.18
N GLN A 134 -3.57 -1.95 -2.60
CA GLN A 134 -2.82 -0.70 -2.45
C GLN A 134 -2.54 -0.42 -0.97
N THR A 135 -3.53 -0.54 -0.09
CA THR A 135 -3.35 -0.36 1.35
C THR A 135 -2.35 -1.36 1.93
N ASP A 136 -2.45 -2.63 1.55
CA ASP A 136 -1.56 -3.67 2.02
C ASP A 136 -0.12 -3.43 1.54
N LEU A 137 0.08 -2.91 0.32
CA LEU A 137 1.39 -2.55 -0.21
C LEU A 137 2.07 -1.46 0.62
N PHE A 138 1.33 -0.40 0.96
CA PHE A 138 1.83 0.65 1.86
C PHE A 138 2.14 0.14 3.26
N ARG A 139 1.29 -0.75 3.82
CA ARG A 139 1.56 -1.38 5.11
C ARG A 139 2.80 -2.25 5.06
N GLY A 140 3.00 -3.00 3.99
CA GLY A 140 4.20 -3.78 3.72
C GLY A 140 5.46 -2.92 3.77
N TRP A 141 5.48 -1.81 3.04
CA TRP A 141 6.60 -0.87 3.07
C TRP A 141 6.85 -0.27 4.45
N PHE A 142 5.78 0.09 5.17
CA PHE A 142 5.89 0.63 6.52
C PHE A 142 6.49 -0.39 7.51
N ARG A 143 6.04 -1.65 7.47
CA ARG A 143 6.60 -2.74 8.29
C ARG A 143 8.08 -3.01 8.00
N GLN A 144 8.49 -2.82 6.76
CA GLN A 144 9.88 -2.94 6.32
C GLN A 144 10.70 -1.66 6.60
N SER A 145 10.13 -0.68 7.29
CA SER A 145 10.76 0.62 7.59
C SER A 145 11.28 1.35 6.34
N LYS A 146 10.67 1.12 5.17
CA LYS A 146 11.04 1.81 3.93
C LYS A 146 10.70 3.30 4.08
N SER A 147 11.69 4.16 3.86
CA SER A 147 11.47 5.60 3.83
C SER A 147 10.70 5.98 2.57
N PRO A 148 10.06 7.17 2.52
CA PRO A 148 9.45 7.63 1.29
C PRO A 148 10.43 7.74 0.12
N ASP A 149 11.70 8.07 0.37
CA ASP A 149 12.74 8.13 -0.66
C ASP A 149 13.06 6.73 -1.21
N ASP A 150 13.08 5.72 -0.34
CA ASP A 150 13.23 4.32 -0.77
C ASP A 150 12.04 3.88 -1.62
N VAL A 151 10.81 4.22 -1.20
CA VAL A 151 9.60 3.89 -1.97
C VAL A 151 9.61 4.58 -3.33
N LEU A 152 10.10 5.82 -3.41
CA LEU A 152 10.20 6.56 -4.67
C LEU A 152 11.15 5.86 -5.66
N LYS A 153 12.31 5.41 -5.20
CA LYS A 153 13.25 4.59 -5.99
C LYS A 153 12.69 3.23 -6.34
N ILE A 154 12.05 2.56 -5.39
CA ILE A 154 11.38 1.27 -5.59
C ILE A 154 10.36 1.38 -6.71
N LEU A 155 9.56 2.45 -6.72
CA LEU A 155 8.56 2.71 -7.75
C LEU A 155 9.15 3.27 -9.06
N LYS A 156 10.48 3.46 -9.13
CA LYS A 156 11.22 4.04 -10.25
C LYS A 156 10.73 5.45 -10.61
N LEU A 157 10.29 6.20 -9.60
CA LEU A 157 9.74 7.56 -9.73
C LEU A 157 10.79 8.65 -9.52
N ASP A 158 12.04 8.26 -9.26
CA ASP A 158 13.24 9.10 -9.35
C ASP A 158 13.59 9.46 -10.80
N ASP A 159 13.09 8.70 -11.78
CA ASP A 159 13.17 9.03 -13.19
C ASP A 159 11.95 9.88 -13.65
N PRO A 160 12.16 11.11 -14.16
CA PRO A 160 11.11 11.97 -14.69
C PRO A 160 10.21 11.34 -15.76
N ALA A 161 10.71 10.36 -16.50
CA ALA A 161 9.97 9.63 -17.52
C ALA A 161 8.82 8.77 -16.94
N ASN A 162 8.90 8.37 -15.67
CA ASN A 162 7.97 7.42 -15.05
C ASN A 162 6.84 8.07 -14.22
N ILE A 163 6.89 9.40 -14.05
CA ILE A 163 5.98 10.21 -13.23
C ILE A 163 4.49 10.10 -13.64
N ASP A 164 4.20 9.80 -14.91
CA ASP A 164 2.82 9.82 -15.45
C ASP A 164 2.06 8.50 -15.27
N LYS A 165 2.70 7.44 -14.76
CA LYS A 165 2.14 6.07 -14.75
C LYS A 165 1.11 5.79 -13.64
N GLY A 166 0.37 6.80 -13.17
CA GLY A 166 -0.74 6.65 -12.20
C GLY A 166 -0.33 6.35 -10.75
N ASN A 167 0.82 5.70 -10.52
CA ASN A 167 1.32 5.34 -9.18
C ASN A 167 1.62 6.56 -8.29
N LEU A 168 2.03 7.68 -8.87
CA LEU A 168 2.48 8.85 -8.12
C LEU A 168 1.35 9.53 -7.35
N ASP A 169 0.15 9.67 -7.92
CA ASP A 169 -0.96 10.35 -7.25
C ASP A 169 -1.46 9.60 -6.02
N ALA A 170 -1.63 8.29 -6.13
CA ALA A 170 -2.04 7.46 -5.01
C ALA A 170 -0.97 7.40 -3.91
N TRP A 171 0.31 7.37 -4.31
CA TRP A 171 1.43 7.47 -3.37
C TRP A 171 1.50 8.82 -2.66
N LEU A 172 1.40 9.93 -3.39
CA LEU A 172 1.36 11.28 -2.81
C LEU A 172 0.22 11.45 -1.83
N GLN A 173 -0.97 10.93 -2.16
CA GLN A 173 -2.14 10.97 -1.30
C GLN A 173 -1.92 10.21 0.00
N ARG A 174 -1.27 9.05 -0.03
CA ARG A 174 -1.16 8.17 1.15
C ARG A 174 0.07 8.45 2.02
N ALA A 175 1.21 8.77 1.40
CA ALA A 175 2.45 9.09 2.12
C ALA A 175 2.47 10.53 2.65
N TYR A 176 1.79 11.46 1.96
CA TYR A 176 1.86 12.88 2.27
C TYR A 176 0.51 13.60 2.27
N GLY A 177 -0.60 12.90 2.08
CA GLY A 177 -1.94 13.49 2.05
C GLY A 177 -2.30 14.16 0.73
N ASN A 178 -1.34 14.68 -0.05
CA ASN A 178 -1.45 15.23 -1.41
C ASN A 178 -0.13 15.92 -1.84
N GLU A 179 -0.13 16.55 -3.02
CA GLU A 179 0.98 17.39 -3.53
C GLU A 179 1.40 18.51 -2.54
N ILE A 180 0.45 19.09 -1.79
CA ILE A 180 0.71 20.16 -0.81
C ILE A 180 1.47 19.61 0.39
N GLY A 181 1.04 18.46 0.93
CA GLY A 181 1.69 17.84 2.07
C GLY A 181 3.10 17.36 1.75
N LEU A 182 3.33 16.87 0.52
CA LEU A 182 4.69 16.56 0.06
C LEU A 182 5.52 17.84 -0.02
N ALA A 183 5.03 18.88 -0.68
CA ALA A 183 5.77 20.13 -0.81
C ALA A 183 6.13 20.76 0.54
N LYS A 184 5.20 20.72 1.52
CA LYS A 184 5.46 21.18 2.89
C LYS A 184 6.54 20.36 3.57
N LYS A 185 6.52 19.04 3.43
CA LYS A 185 7.54 18.14 4.02
C LYS A 185 8.90 18.28 3.33
N LEU A 186 8.94 18.49 2.02
CA LEU A 186 10.19 18.81 1.31
C LEU A 186 10.73 20.19 1.67
N ALA A 187 9.84 21.16 1.94
CA ALA A 187 10.24 22.48 2.39
C ALA A 187 10.92 22.46 3.77
N THR A 188 10.57 21.54 4.68
CA THR A 188 11.25 21.45 5.99
C THR A 188 12.70 21.00 5.88
N VAL A 189 13.10 20.37 4.77
CA VAL A 189 14.50 20.06 4.49
C VAL A 189 15.19 21.36 4.07
N GLN A 190 15.96 21.95 5.00
CA GLN A 190 16.70 23.17 4.72
C GLN A 190 17.75 22.89 3.65
N LYS A 191 17.59 23.54 2.49
CA LYS A 191 18.58 23.58 1.41
C LYS A 191 18.92 25.03 1.09
N PRO A 192 20.19 25.34 0.73
CA PRO A 192 20.58 26.66 0.28
C PRO A 192 19.69 27.18 -0.86
N ASN A 193 19.49 28.50 -0.93
CA ASN A 193 18.86 29.12 -2.09
C ASN A 193 19.68 28.80 -3.35
N GLY A 194 19.01 28.29 -4.39
CA GLY A 194 19.67 27.89 -5.64
C GLY A 194 20.24 26.47 -5.63
N ALA A 195 20.08 25.70 -4.55
CA ALA A 195 20.42 24.28 -4.56
C ALA A 195 19.59 23.53 -5.61
N GLN A 196 20.23 22.55 -6.27
CA GLN A 196 19.55 21.68 -7.22
C GLN A 196 18.48 20.85 -6.49
N PRO A 197 17.31 20.64 -7.13
CA PRO A 197 16.29 19.76 -6.59
C PRO A 197 16.83 18.32 -6.50
N ASN A 198 16.46 17.59 -5.43
CA ASN A 198 16.67 16.14 -5.41
C ASN A 198 15.61 15.41 -6.25
N ASP A 199 15.75 14.10 -6.43
CA ASP A 199 14.87 13.31 -7.29
C ASP A 199 13.38 13.43 -6.91
N VAL A 200 13.08 13.53 -5.61
CA VAL A 200 11.70 13.71 -5.11
C VAL A 200 11.13 15.09 -5.46
N GLU A 201 11.95 16.14 -5.32
CA GLU A 201 11.60 17.50 -5.76
C GLU A 201 11.44 17.54 -7.28
N VAL A 202 12.36 16.94 -8.04
CA VAL A 202 12.29 16.82 -9.51
C VAL A 202 11.01 16.12 -9.92
N ALA A 203 10.59 15.07 -9.21
CA ALA A 203 9.36 14.36 -9.50
C ALA A 203 8.11 15.24 -9.35
N LEU A 204 8.00 15.94 -8.22
CA LEU A 204 6.90 16.87 -7.98
C LEU A 204 6.92 18.06 -8.96
N PHE A 205 8.11 18.60 -9.25
CA PHE A 205 8.29 19.73 -10.16
C PHE A 205 7.96 19.37 -11.60
N SER A 206 8.40 18.20 -12.07
CA SER A 206 8.10 17.71 -13.42
C SER A 206 6.61 17.47 -13.61
N LYS A 207 5.90 17.01 -12.57
CA LYS A 207 4.45 16.91 -12.59
C LYS A 207 3.75 18.27 -12.79
N TRP A 208 4.18 19.29 -12.06
CA TRP A 208 3.67 20.66 -12.25
C TRP A 208 4.03 21.23 -13.63
N LEU A 209 5.24 20.97 -14.11
CA LEU A 209 5.70 21.38 -15.44
C LEU A 209 4.86 20.76 -16.56
N LYS A 210 4.56 19.45 -16.50
CA LYS A 210 3.69 18.76 -17.46
C LYS A 210 2.27 19.33 -17.48
N LYS A 211 1.75 19.72 -16.30
CA LYS A 211 0.48 20.47 -16.17
C LYS A 211 0.59 21.94 -16.63
N LYS A 212 1.72 22.36 -17.21
CA LYS A 212 2.03 23.72 -17.67
C LYS A 212 1.89 24.76 -16.56
N MET A 213 2.11 24.36 -15.30
CA MET A 213 2.01 25.25 -14.15
C MET A 213 3.36 25.95 -13.92
N ASN A 214 3.39 27.27 -14.00
CA ASN A 214 4.50 28.07 -13.47
C ASN A 214 4.31 28.29 -11.96
N ARG A 215 5.28 28.93 -11.29
CA ARG A 215 5.19 29.20 -9.84
C ARG A 215 3.86 29.86 -9.43
N LYS A 216 3.38 30.84 -10.20
CA LYS A 216 2.10 31.51 -9.94
C LYS A 216 0.93 30.51 -9.97
N ALA A 217 0.85 29.68 -11.01
CA ALA A 217 -0.19 28.67 -11.14
C ALA A 217 -0.12 27.60 -10.04
N VAL A 218 1.07 27.20 -9.59
CA VAL A 218 1.21 26.26 -8.46
C VAL A 218 0.66 26.89 -7.18
N VAL A 219 1.03 28.14 -6.86
CA VAL A 219 0.54 28.85 -5.68
C VAL A 219 -0.99 28.97 -5.67
N THR A 220 -1.59 29.36 -6.80
CA THR A 220 -3.04 29.59 -6.85
C THR A 220 -3.86 28.32 -7.03
N LYS A 221 -3.40 27.35 -7.84
CA LYS A 221 -4.19 26.14 -8.16
C LYS A 221 -3.90 24.97 -7.23
N VAL A 222 -2.65 24.78 -6.79
CA VAL A 222 -2.26 23.67 -5.91
C VAL A 222 -2.41 24.08 -4.46
N PHE A 223 -1.84 25.22 -4.05
CA PHE A 223 -1.89 25.68 -2.67
C PHE A 223 -3.16 26.48 -2.34
N LYS A 224 -3.99 26.80 -3.33
CA LYS A 224 -5.26 27.53 -3.18
C LYS A 224 -5.12 28.89 -2.44
N LEU A 225 -3.96 29.53 -2.60
CA LEU A 225 -3.72 30.87 -2.04
C LEU A 225 -4.22 31.96 -2.99
N GLN A 226 -4.71 33.06 -2.43
CA GLN A 226 -5.18 34.20 -3.24
C GLN A 226 -4.02 34.92 -3.92
N GLU A 227 -4.29 35.54 -5.07
CA GLU A 227 -3.27 36.31 -5.79
C GLU A 227 -2.85 37.52 -4.95
N GLY A 228 -1.55 37.60 -4.61
CA GLY A 228 -1.01 38.62 -3.69
C GLY A 228 -0.94 38.21 -2.22
N GLU A 229 -1.53 37.06 -1.85
CA GLU A 229 -1.38 36.50 -0.51
C GLU A 229 0.06 36.05 -0.28
N LYS A 230 0.73 36.65 0.70
CA LYS A 230 2.12 36.29 1.03
C LYS A 230 2.16 34.89 1.63
N LEU A 231 3.00 34.01 1.06
CA LEU A 231 3.37 32.76 1.71
C LEU A 231 4.01 33.07 3.07
N LYS A 232 3.30 32.71 4.15
CA LYS A 232 3.79 32.89 5.53
C LYS A 232 4.95 31.95 5.87
N ASP A 233 4.95 30.77 5.27
CA ASP A 233 6.01 29.78 5.43
C ASP A 233 7.22 30.13 4.56
N LYS A 234 8.30 30.60 5.20
CA LYS A 234 9.56 30.98 4.55
C LYS A 234 10.24 29.80 3.87
N ASN A 235 10.16 28.61 4.45
CA ASN A 235 10.78 27.41 3.90
C ASN A 235 10.05 26.98 2.63
N LEU A 236 8.72 27.05 2.64
CA LEU A 236 7.90 26.77 1.47
C LEU A 236 8.12 27.82 0.35
N ALA A 237 8.36 29.08 0.71
CA ALA A 237 8.73 30.10 -0.26
C ALA A 237 10.07 29.80 -0.95
N VAL A 238 11.09 29.36 -0.19
CA VAL A 238 12.39 28.95 -0.71
C VAL A 238 12.27 27.70 -1.61
N PHE A 239 11.47 26.73 -1.20
CA PHE A 239 11.15 25.55 -2.02
C PHE A 239 10.51 25.94 -3.37
N LEU A 240 9.54 26.87 -3.37
CA LEU A 240 8.90 27.34 -4.60
C LEU A 240 9.83 28.18 -5.49
N LEU A 241 10.88 28.80 -4.93
CA LEU A 241 11.93 29.44 -5.72
C LEU A 241 12.80 28.41 -6.43
N ARG A 242 13.12 27.27 -5.79
CA ARG A 242 13.81 26.15 -6.46
C ARG A 242 12.97 25.61 -7.63
N PHE A 243 11.66 25.45 -7.44
CA PHE A 243 10.75 25.10 -8.53
C PHE A 243 10.81 26.12 -9.68
N SER A 244 10.82 27.43 -9.37
CA SER A 244 10.92 28.47 -10.38
C SER A 244 12.20 28.35 -11.21
N SER A 245 13.34 28.07 -10.57
CA SER A 245 14.62 27.85 -11.24
C SER A 245 14.61 26.59 -12.13
N TYR A 246 14.04 25.50 -11.61
CA TYR A 246 13.83 24.27 -12.38
C TYR A 246 12.95 24.51 -13.62
N TYR A 247 11.84 25.25 -13.46
CA TYR A 247 10.91 25.58 -14.54
C TYR A 247 11.55 26.44 -15.64
N THR A 248 12.45 27.36 -15.29
CA THR A 248 13.13 28.22 -16.29
C THR A 248 14.20 27.46 -17.07
N ASN A 249 14.87 26.50 -16.43
CA ASN A 249 15.99 25.76 -17.00
C ASN A 249 15.57 24.47 -17.71
N ALA A 250 14.33 24.00 -17.50
CA ALA A 250 13.81 22.82 -18.18
C ALA A 250 13.62 23.05 -19.69
N PRO A 251 13.97 22.07 -20.55
CA PRO A 251 13.71 22.18 -21.98
C PRO A 251 12.21 22.36 -22.23
N LYS A 252 11.83 23.53 -22.73
CA LYS A 252 10.42 23.81 -23.05
C LYS A 252 10.02 22.97 -24.26
N PRO A 253 8.84 22.32 -24.24
CA PRO A 253 8.35 21.63 -25.43
C PRO A 253 8.26 22.66 -26.57
N HIS A 254 9.02 22.41 -27.65
CA HIS A 254 9.03 23.25 -28.83
C HIS A 254 7.58 23.48 -29.28
N LYS A 255 7.20 24.76 -29.46
CA LYS A 255 6.02 25.09 -30.25
C LYS A 255 6.30 24.53 -31.64
N ARG A 256 5.56 23.51 -32.07
CA ARG A 256 5.60 23.13 -33.49
C ARG A 256 5.16 24.35 -34.29
N PRO A 257 5.87 24.69 -35.39
CA PRO A 257 5.46 25.74 -36.31
C PRO A 257 4.07 25.46 -36.89
#